data_AF-A0A7C1AZI7-F1
#
_entry.id   AF-A0A7C1AZI7-F1
#
_cell.length_a   1.000
_cell.length_b   1.000
_cell.length_c   1.000
_cell.angle_alpha   90.00
_cell.angle_beta   90.00
_cell.angle_gamma   90.00
#
_symmetry.space_group_name_H-M   'P 1'
#
loop_
_entity.id
_entity.type
_entity.pdbx_description
1 polymer ?
#
loop_
_entity_poly.entity_id
_entity_poly.type
_entity_poly.pdbx_seq_one_letter_code
_entity_poly.pdbx_strand_id
1 'polypeptide(L)'
;MRASRKTGDRGRGGAALVIIMIIIMVMAIAGASMIGMASQQVHSVQRLINRIKAEAIAEAGVVEAYAILRDDFSKREEENAFPGKEFAGGGYDACVSAIGDDMARIWCKGEYPAQGDNIVGFYVGMNVKDFSPGGEGELPPTSPWAHTIFVNGNITHNGAGILIGGVRCNNRIRCNGAFVWGTDSQDCDVYAYSRFRANGVAVVKGTVYSPNISVWGLDCIRNKVIAPIERVQFPVLDLTPYYQIAEDNGQVFSGRTYNGVNSWGAIPGGVRWFNGNLRVNGTLSYEGCIIATGYIKFNGVVVHTRVGDLPAVISRDSYIKVNGACVFHGLIYAAGDITYNGADLLVGSFLCGGNARFNGAYGQIAYAYSVPGGPEGGGGESEPEVGVTAWYR
;
A
#
# COMPACT_ATOMS: atom_id res chain seq x y z
N MET A 1 -109.61 -21.13 0.25
CA MET A 1 -109.07 -21.25 -1.12
C MET A 1 -107.99 -20.19 -1.31
N ARG A 2 -106.73 -20.62 -1.49
CA ARG A 2 -105.53 -19.77 -1.58
C ARG A 2 -105.02 -19.85 -3.03
N ALA A 3 -105.05 -18.74 -3.75
CA ALA A 3 -104.47 -18.65 -5.10
C ALA A 3 -103.01 -18.18 -4.98
N SER A 4 -102.08 -19.06 -5.36
CA SER A 4 -100.64 -18.81 -5.39
C SER A 4 -100.25 -18.05 -6.67
N ARG A 5 -99.70 -16.85 -6.50
CA ARG A 5 -99.29 -15.93 -7.58
C ARG A 5 -97.82 -16.22 -7.92
N LYS A 6 -97.56 -16.89 -9.04
CA LYS A 6 -96.21 -17.05 -9.62
C LYS A 6 -95.73 -15.71 -10.19
N THR A 7 -94.78 -15.07 -9.50
CA THR A 7 -93.98 -13.98 -10.03
C THR A 7 -92.92 -14.55 -10.98
N GLY A 8 -92.93 -14.07 -12.23
CA GLY A 8 -91.98 -14.49 -13.26
C GLY A 8 -90.62 -13.85 -13.07
N ASP A 9 -89.59 -14.68 -12.88
CA ASP A 9 -88.19 -14.30 -12.82
C ASP A 9 -87.65 -14.11 -14.26
N ARG A 10 -87.97 -12.96 -14.87
CA ARG A 10 -87.44 -12.53 -16.18
C ARG A 10 -86.59 -11.28 -15.96
N GLY A 11 -85.31 -11.47 -15.60
CA GLY A 11 -84.36 -10.37 -15.44
C GLY A 11 -82.90 -10.74 -15.17
N ARG A 12 -82.56 -12.00 -14.91
CA ARG A 12 -81.22 -12.41 -14.46
C ARG A 12 -80.20 -12.77 -15.56
N GLY A 13 -80.65 -13.01 -16.80
CA GLY A 13 -79.76 -13.40 -17.90
C GLY A 13 -78.91 -12.25 -18.50
N GLY A 14 -79.42 -11.01 -18.49
CA GLY A 14 -78.70 -9.85 -19.02
C GLY A 14 -77.59 -9.34 -18.11
N ALA A 15 -77.80 -9.41 -16.79
CA ALA A 15 -76.83 -8.93 -15.80
C ALA A 15 -75.54 -9.77 -15.77
N ALA A 16 -75.63 -11.09 -15.97
CA ALA A 16 -74.46 -11.97 -15.98
C ALA A 16 -73.50 -11.68 -17.14
N LEU A 17 -74.05 -11.37 -18.32
CA LEU A 17 -73.27 -11.10 -19.53
C LEU A 17 -72.52 -9.76 -19.42
N VAL A 18 -73.17 -8.75 -18.83
CA VAL A 18 -72.56 -7.45 -18.54
C VAL A 18 -71.43 -7.59 -17.51
N ILE A 19 -71.63 -8.39 -16.45
CA ILE A 19 -70.58 -8.65 -15.44
C ILE A 19 -69.36 -9.34 -16.08
N ILE A 20 -69.58 -10.33 -16.94
CA ILE A 20 -68.47 -11.03 -17.64
C ILE A 20 -67.71 -10.07 -18.56
N MET A 21 -68.40 -9.21 -19.31
CA MET A 21 -67.74 -8.20 -20.15
C MET A 21 -66.91 -7.21 -19.34
N ILE A 22 -67.42 -6.75 -18.19
CA ILE A 22 -66.68 -5.84 -17.31
C ILE A 22 -65.42 -6.54 -16.78
N ILE A 23 -65.53 -7.80 -16.37
CA ILE A 23 -64.38 -8.59 -15.89
C ILE A 23 -63.32 -8.75 -16.98
N ILE A 24 -63.73 -9.09 -18.22
CA ILE A 24 -62.81 -9.21 -19.36
C ILE A 24 -62.13 -7.88 -19.67
N MET A 25 -62.88 -6.78 -19.65
CA MET A 25 -62.34 -5.44 -19.89
C MET A 25 -61.32 -5.03 -18.83
N VAL A 26 -61.62 -5.26 -17.55
CA VAL A 26 -60.68 -4.96 -16.45
C VAL A 26 -59.43 -5.83 -16.54
N MET A 27 -59.57 -7.13 -16.86
CA MET A 27 -58.41 -8.01 -17.07
C MET A 27 -57.57 -7.57 -18.27
N ALA A 28 -58.18 -7.11 -19.36
CA ALA A 28 -57.45 -6.61 -20.53
C ALA A 28 -56.68 -5.33 -20.21
N ILE A 29 -57.27 -4.38 -19.46
CA ILE A 29 -56.61 -3.15 -19.03
C ILE A 29 -55.44 -3.47 -18.07
N ALA A 30 -55.65 -4.35 -17.10
CA ALA A 30 -54.62 -4.78 -16.18
C ALA A 30 -53.48 -5.56 -16.89
N GLY A 31 -53.82 -6.39 -17.87
CA GLY A 31 -52.85 -7.09 -18.71
C GLY A 31 -51.98 -6.13 -19.52
N ALA A 32 -52.62 -5.14 -20.18
CA ALA A 32 -51.92 -4.13 -20.96
C ALA A 32 -50.99 -3.25 -20.10
N SER A 33 -51.43 -2.86 -18.89
CA SER A 33 -50.60 -2.06 -17.99
C SER A 33 -49.39 -2.83 -17.47
N MET A 34 -49.53 -4.12 -17.15
CA MET A 34 -48.40 -4.98 -16.75
C MET A 34 -47.38 -5.15 -17.89
N ILE A 35 -47.83 -5.35 -19.13
CA ILE A 35 -46.94 -5.45 -20.30
C ILE A 35 -46.19 -4.12 -20.51
N GLY A 36 -46.90 -2.98 -20.38
CA GLY A 36 -46.29 -1.66 -20.44
C GLY A 36 -45.19 -1.46 -19.39
N MET A 37 -45.47 -1.79 -18.14
CA MET A 37 -44.48 -1.71 -17.05
C MET A 37 -43.29 -2.65 -17.27
N ALA A 38 -43.52 -3.88 -17.73
CA ALA A 38 -42.46 -4.83 -18.03
C ALA A 38 -41.54 -4.31 -19.15
N SER A 39 -42.09 -3.72 -20.22
CA SER A 39 -41.29 -3.15 -21.31
C SER A 39 -40.41 -1.97 -20.84
N GLN A 40 -40.95 -1.09 -19.99
CA GLN A 40 -40.20 0.03 -19.41
C GLN A 40 -39.07 -0.46 -18.50
N GLN A 41 -39.31 -1.52 -17.71
CA GLN A 41 -38.28 -2.15 -16.87
C GLN A 41 -37.18 -2.79 -17.71
N VAL A 42 -37.51 -3.47 -18.81
CA VAL A 42 -36.49 -4.05 -19.70
C VAL A 42 -35.61 -2.95 -20.30
N HIS A 43 -36.19 -1.84 -20.75
CA HIS A 43 -35.41 -0.72 -21.29
C HIS A 43 -34.53 -0.03 -20.23
N SER A 44 -35.02 0.13 -18.99
CA SER A 44 -34.21 0.72 -17.92
C SER A 44 -33.06 -0.20 -17.52
N VAL A 45 -33.30 -1.51 -17.44
CA VAL A 45 -32.27 -2.53 -17.20
C VAL A 45 -31.23 -2.54 -18.32
N GLN A 46 -31.64 -2.48 -19.59
CA GLN A 46 -30.71 -2.41 -20.72
C GLN A 46 -29.84 -1.14 -20.68
N ARG A 47 -30.41 0.03 -20.35
CA ARG A 47 -29.64 1.27 -20.18
C ARG A 47 -28.63 1.15 -19.03
N LEU A 48 -29.02 0.54 -17.93
CA LEU A 48 -28.12 0.29 -16.79
C LEU A 48 -26.98 -0.65 -17.18
N ILE A 49 -27.28 -1.75 -17.87
CA ILE A 49 -26.26 -2.70 -18.36
C ILE A 49 -25.28 -2.00 -19.30
N ASN A 50 -25.76 -1.22 -20.27
CA ASN A 50 -24.90 -0.52 -21.21
C ASN A 50 -24.04 0.54 -20.51
N ARG A 51 -24.56 1.20 -19.48
CA ARG A 51 -23.79 2.13 -18.64
C ARG A 51 -22.70 1.42 -17.85
N ILE A 52 -22.99 0.28 -17.22
CA ILE A 52 -21.99 -0.52 -16.48
C ILE A 52 -20.89 -1.00 -17.43
N LYS A 53 -21.23 -1.38 -18.67
CA LYS A 53 -20.24 -1.74 -19.68
C LYS A 53 -19.34 -0.58 -20.07
N ALA A 54 -19.93 0.60 -20.33
CA ALA A 54 -19.17 1.82 -20.63
C ALA A 54 -18.26 2.23 -19.46
N GLU A 55 -18.74 2.11 -18.22
CA GLU A 55 -17.94 2.35 -17.00
C GLU A 55 -16.76 1.40 -16.93
N ALA A 56 -16.97 0.09 -17.08
CA ALA A 56 -15.88 -0.90 -17.06
C ALA A 56 -14.83 -0.67 -18.17
N ILE A 57 -15.26 -0.24 -19.36
CA ILE A 57 -14.37 0.13 -20.47
C ILE A 57 -13.54 1.37 -20.12
N ALA A 58 -14.15 2.39 -19.50
CA ALA A 58 -13.45 3.57 -19.02
C ALA A 58 -12.44 3.24 -17.91
N GLU A 59 -12.80 2.39 -16.95
CA GLU A 59 -11.88 1.95 -15.88
C GLU A 59 -10.66 1.22 -16.45
N ALA A 60 -10.84 0.40 -17.49
CA ALA A 60 -9.74 -0.28 -18.18
C ALA A 60 -8.76 0.72 -18.82
N GLY A 61 -9.27 1.75 -19.49
CA GLY A 61 -8.44 2.80 -20.08
C GLY A 61 -7.66 3.61 -19.05
N VAL A 62 -8.27 3.94 -17.90
CA VAL A 62 -7.57 4.60 -16.78
C VAL A 62 -6.44 3.73 -16.24
N VAL A 63 -6.68 2.43 -16.04
CA VAL A 63 -5.68 1.49 -15.53
C VAL A 63 -4.51 1.33 -16.52
N GLU A 64 -4.79 1.30 -17.81
CA GLU A 64 -3.76 1.21 -18.84
C GLU A 64 -2.90 2.49 -18.92
N ALA A 65 -3.54 3.67 -18.92
CA ALA A 65 -2.81 4.94 -18.88
C ALA A 65 -1.93 5.06 -17.62
N TYR A 66 -2.40 4.57 -16.48
CA TYR A 66 -1.60 4.49 -15.27
C TYR A 66 -0.41 3.55 -15.39
N ALA A 67 -0.57 2.38 -16.00
CA ALA A 67 0.54 1.46 -16.22
C ALA A 67 1.65 2.13 -17.06
N ILE A 68 1.26 2.87 -18.11
CA ILE A 68 2.20 3.65 -18.93
C ILE A 68 2.94 4.70 -18.11
N LEU A 69 2.22 5.47 -17.29
CA LEU A 69 2.82 6.51 -16.43
C LEU A 69 3.70 5.92 -15.33
N ARG A 70 3.31 4.78 -14.76
CA ARG A 70 4.11 4.07 -13.75
C ARG A 70 5.44 3.59 -14.31
N ASP A 71 5.46 3.17 -15.57
CA ASP A 71 6.69 2.72 -16.21
C ASP A 71 7.56 3.93 -16.66
N ASP A 72 6.94 5.05 -17.04
CA ASP A 72 7.62 6.29 -17.40
C ASP A 72 6.70 7.51 -17.19
N PHE A 73 6.93 8.24 -16.09
CA PHE A 73 6.08 9.37 -15.71
C PHE A 73 6.26 10.61 -16.60
N SER A 74 7.34 10.68 -17.39
CA SER A 74 7.57 11.80 -18.32
C SER A 74 6.54 11.81 -19.47
N LYS A 75 5.99 10.64 -19.80
CA LYS A 75 4.93 10.49 -20.82
C LYS A 75 3.65 11.26 -20.53
N ARG A 76 3.45 11.76 -19.30
CA ARG A 76 2.30 12.63 -18.97
C ARG A 76 2.21 13.88 -19.85
N GLU A 77 3.33 14.30 -20.44
CA GLU A 77 3.43 15.46 -21.33
C GLU A 77 3.25 15.07 -22.82
N GLU A 78 3.22 13.76 -23.11
CA GLU A 78 3.10 13.22 -24.46
C GLU A 78 1.66 12.77 -24.75
N GLU A 79 0.91 13.57 -25.49
CA GLU A 79 -0.47 13.24 -25.87
C GLU A 79 -0.58 11.90 -26.63
N ASN A 80 0.41 11.60 -27.48
CA ASN A 80 0.43 10.37 -28.28
C ASN A 80 0.75 9.10 -27.48
N ALA A 81 1.14 9.21 -26.21
CA ALA A 81 1.41 8.05 -25.37
C ALA A 81 0.12 7.30 -24.97
N PHE A 82 -1.06 7.94 -25.11
CA PHE A 82 -2.34 7.40 -24.66
C PHE A 82 -3.37 7.30 -25.79
N PRO A 83 -3.09 6.57 -26.90
CA PRO A 83 -4.04 6.46 -28.00
C PRO A 83 -5.30 5.69 -27.56
N GLY A 84 -6.46 6.13 -28.02
CA GLY A 84 -7.71 5.40 -27.81
C GLY A 84 -7.66 3.98 -28.42
N LYS A 85 -8.25 3.01 -27.72
CA LYS A 85 -8.26 1.60 -28.13
C LYS A 85 -9.65 0.99 -28.04
N GLU A 86 -9.88 -0.04 -28.86
CA GLU A 86 -11.06 -0.88 -28.72
C GLU A 86 -10.89 -1.88 -27.57
N PHE A 87 -11.92 -2.02 -26.75
CA PHE A 87 -11.96 -2.95 -25.63
C PHE A 87 -13.38 -3.45 -25.37
N ALA A 88 -13.52 -4.77 -25.23
CA ALA A 88 -14.79 -5.44 -24.88
C ALA A 88 -16.02 -5.06 -25.76
N GLY A 89 -15.79 -4.80 -27.05
CA GLY A 89 -16.86 -4.43 -28.00
C GLY A 89 -17.27 -2.96 -27.95
N GLY A 90 -16.53 -2.12 -27.23
CA GLY A 90 -16.58 -0.67 -27.31
C GLY A 90 -15.17 -0.09 -27.48
N GLY A 91 -14.99 1.19 -27.15
CA GLY A 91 -13.70 1.85 -27.18
C GLY A 91 -13.51 2.75 -25.97
N TYR A 92 -12.27 3.02 -25.60
CA TYR A 92 -11.95 4.03 -24.61
C TYR A 92 -10.95 5.04 -25.19
N ASP A 93 -10.99 6.26 -24.66
CA ASP A 93 -10.06 7.33 -24.97
C ASP A 93 -9.57 7.96 -23.66
N ALA A 94 -8.27 7.83 -23.39
CA ALA A 94 -7.64 8.27 -22.15
C ALA A 94 -6.83 9.54 -22.40
N CYS A 95 -7.18 10.61 -21.71
CA CYS A 95 -6.48 11.89 -21.73
C CYS A 95 -5.71 12.07 -20.42
N VAL A 96 -4.42 12.39 -20.52
CA VAL A 96 -3.57 12.69 -19.36
C VAL A 96 -3.19 14.16 -19.38
N SER A 97 -3.29 14.81 -18.22
CA SER A 97 -2.88 16.20 -18.04
C SER A 97 -1.92 16.31 -16.87
N ALA A 98 -0.71 16.83 -17.10
CA ALA A 98 0.22 17.15 -16.03
C ALA A 98 -0.34 18.23 -15.09
N ILE A 99 -0.11 18.07 -13.79
CA ILE A 99 -0.47 19.02 -12.73
C ILE A 99 0.81 19.30 -11.93
N GLY A 100 1.60 20.27 -12.38
CA GLY A 100 2.94 20.49 -11.82
C GLY A 100 3.93 19.41 -12.25
N ASP A 101 5.04 19.32 -11.53
CA ASP A 101 6.19 18.50 -11.94
C ASP A 101 6.02 17.02 -11.56
N ASP A 102 5.30 16.74 -10.48
CA ASP A 102 5.19 15.41 -9.88
C ASP A 102 3.77 14.83 -9.90
N MET A 103 2.76 15.51 -10.45
CA MET A 103 1.40 14.97 -10.54
C MET A 103 0.85 14.98 -11.95
N ALA A 104 -0.05 14.03 -12.21
CA ALA A 104 -0.85 14.02 -13.42
C ALA A 104 -2.29 13.61 -13.10
N ARG A 105 -3.23 14.03 -13.94
CA ARG A 105 -4.62 13.62 -13.90
C ARG A 105 -4.95 12.87 -15.17
N ILE A 106 -5.47 11.66 -15.02
CA ILE A 106 -5.97 10.82 -16.08
C ILE A 106 -7.49 10.98 -16.11
N TRP A 107 -8.05 11.22 -17.29
CA TRP A 107 -9.48 11.13 -17.58
C TRP A 107 -9.68 10.14 -18.71
N CYS A 108 -10.58 9.19 -18.53
CA CYS A 108 -10.92 8.26 -19.60
C CYS A 108 -12.41 8.31 -19.90
N LYS A 109 -12.75 8.39 -21.19
CA LYS A 109 -14.10 8.22 -21.70
C LYS A 109 -14.21 6.81 -22.26
N GLY A 110 -15.07 5.98 -21.66
CA GLY A 110 -15.45 4.68 -22.20
C GLY A 110 -16.75 4.80 -22.98
N GLU A 111 -16.79 4.23 -24.18
CA GLU A 111 -17.94 4.22 -25.06
C GLU A 111 -18.34 2.79 -25.40
N TYR A 112 -19.63 2.49 -25.25
CA TYR A 112 -20.21 1.20 -25.63
C TYR A 112 -21.35 1.40 -26.63
N PRO A 113 -21.32 0.72 -27.80
CA PRO A 113 -22.41 0.77 -28.76
C PRO A 113 -23.64 0.05 -28.18
N ALA A 114 -24.69 0.82 -27.88
CA ALA A 114 -25.97 0.25 -27.49
C ALA A 114 -26.75 -0.24 -28.72
N GLN A 115 -27.95 -0.76 -28.50
CA GLN A 115 -28.81 -1.23 -29.59
C GLN A 115 -29.41 -0.04 -30.35
N GLY A 116 -29.30 -0.06 -31.69
CA GLY A 116 -29.48 1.14 -32.54
C GLY A 116 -28.22 2.02 -32.49
N ASP A 117 -28.05 3.00 -33.37
CA ASP A 117 -26.84 3.83 -33.48
C ASP A 117 -26.54 4.74 -32.25
N ASN A 118 -27.09 4.41 -31.07
CA ASN A 118 -26.86 5.08 -29.81
C ASN A 118 -25.57 4.58 -29.15
N ILE A 119 -24.66 5.50 -28.87
CA ILE A 119 -23.45 5.24 -28.09
C ILE A 119 -23.70 5.68 -26.64
N VAL A 120 -23.39 4.81 -25.68
CA VAL A 120 -23.42 5.14 -24.25
C VAL A 120 -21.99 5.44 -23.81
N GLY A 121 -21.75 6.68 -23.36
CA GLY A 121 -20.47 7.11 -22.82
C GLY A 121 -20.47 7.19 -21.30
N PHE A 122 -19.33 6.90 -20.68
CA PHE A 122 -19.07 7.11 -19.25
C PHE A 122 -17.66 7.67 -19.04
N TYR A 123 -17.48 8.53 -18.03
CA TYR A 123 -16.18 9.12 -17.72
C TYR A 123 -15.68 8.61 -16.37
N VAL A 124 -14.41 8.23 -16.30
CA VAL A 124 -13.71 7.89 -15.07
C VAL A 124 -12.45 8.73 -14.99
N GLY A 125 -12.09 9.19 -13.80
CA GLY A 125 -10.90 10.00 -13.59
C GLY A 125 -10.00 9.44 -12.48
N MET A 126 -8.71 9.73 -12.56
CA MET A 126 -7.73 9.35 -11.54
C MET A 126 -6.63 10.40 -11.44
N ASN A 127 -6.25 10.78 -10.23
CA ASN A 127 -5.01 11.54 -10.02
C ASN A 127 -3.89 10.58 -9.65
N VAL A 128 -2.73 10.82 -10.22
CA VAL A 128 -1.50 10.07 -9.99
C VAL A 128 -0.39 11.03 -9.61
N LYS A 129 0.55 10.57 -8.79
CA LYS A 129 1.72 11.32 -8.36
C LYS A 129 2.95 10.46 -8.51
N ASP A 130 4.01 11.02 -9.05
CA ASP A 130 5.35 10.44 -9.10
C ASP A 130 6.06 10.70 -7.78
N PHE A 131 6.56 9.62 -7.22
CA PHE A 131 7.27 9.60 -5.96
C PHE A 131 8.75 9.19 -6.14
N SER A 132 9.25 9.20 -7.38
CA SER A 132 10.65 8.87 -7.68
C SER A 132 11.64 9.78 -6.89
N PRO A 133 12.82 9.26 -6.48
CA PRO A 133 13.81 10.01 -5.72
C PRO A 133 14.25 11.26 -6.49
N GLY A 134 13.89 12.44 -5.99
CA GLY A 134 14.18 13.73 -6.63
C GLY A 134 12.94 14.57 -6.95
N GLY A 135 11.75 13.96 -6.98
CA GLY A 135 10.50 14.70 -6.87
C GLY A 135 10.32 15.21 -5.44
N GLU A 136 9.85 16.44 -5.25
CA GLU A 136 9.59 17.03 -3.93
C GLU A 136 8.40 16.36 -3.17
N GLY A 137 8.09 15.10 -3.46
CA GLY A 137 6.96 14.35 -2.91
C GLY A 137 7.35 13.33 -1.84
N GLU A 138 6.59 13.27 -0.75
CA GLU A 138 6.62 12.14 0.19
C GLU A 138 6.12 10.87 -0.49
N LEU A 139 6.91 9.78 -0.48
CA LEU A 139 6.51 8.46 -1.00
C LEU A 139 5.09 8.06 -0.56
N PRO A 140 4.34 7.30 -1.38
CA PRO A 140 2.97 6.98 -1.04
C PRO A 140 2.98 6.11 0.22
N PRO A 141 2.01 6.26 1.15
CA PRO A 141 1.95 5.45 2.36
C PRO A 141 1.84 3.94 2.12
N THR A 142 1.52 3.54 0.89
CA THR A 142 1.45 2.16 0.39
C THR A 142 2.81 1.60 -0.02
N SER A 143 3.84 2.43 -0.22
CA SER A 143 5.21 1.97 -0.44
C SER A 143 5.82 1.49 0.89
N PRO A 144 6.49 0.33 0.93
CA PRO A 144 7.23 -0.10 2.12
C PRO A 144 8.42 0.82 2.42
N TRP A 145 8.86 1.62 1.45
CA TRP A 145 10.03 2.50 1.55
C TRP A 145 9.68 3.88 2.10
N ALA A 146 8.40 4.26 2.11
CA ALA A 146 7.89 5.52 2.68
C ALA A 146 8.05 5.64 4.20
N HIS A 147 8.42 4.54 4.87
CA HIS A 147 8.42 4.44 6.31
C HIS A 147 9.85 4.28 6.83
N THR A 148 10.15 4.94 7.94
CA THR A 148 11.33 4.65 8.74
C THR A 148 11.33 3.20 9.17
N ILE A 149 10.17 2.70 9.60
CA ILE A 149 10.01 1.31 10.05
C ILE A 149 8.83 0.69 9.31
N PHE A 150 9.09 -0.33 8.51
CA PHE A 150 8.09 -1.18 7.90
C PHE A 150 8.23 -2.64 8.37
N VAL A 151 7.14 -3.19 8.89
CA VAL A 151 7.14 -4.52 9.53
C VAL A 151 5.94 -5.33 9.03
N ASN A 152 6.22 -6.50 8.46
CA ASN A 152 5.17 -7.37 7.95
C ASN A 152 4.50 -8.21 9.05
N GLY A 153 5.18 -8.44 10.17
CA GLY A 153 4.65 -9.07 11.38
C GLY A 153 4.16 -8.05 12.42
N ASN A 154 4.47 -8.28 13.69
CA ASN A 154 4.11 -7.38 14.79
C ASN A 154 5.25 -6.42 15.15
N ILE A 155 4.90 -5.21 15.60
CA ILE A 155 5.84 -4.32 16.30
C ILE A 155 5.60 -4.42 17.80
N THR A 156 6.65 -4.71 18.56
CA THR A 156 6.67 -4.55 20.02
C THR A 156 7.74 -3.55 20.42
N HIS A 157 7.33 -2.42 20.97
CA HIS A 157 8.21 -1.39 21.47
C HIS A 157 8.18 -1.37 23.00
N ASN A 158 9.29 -1.66 23.66
CA ASN A 158 9.42 -1.69 25.11
C ASN A 158 10.47 -0.68 25.55
N GLY A 159 10.06 0.38 26.24
CA GLY A 159 10.93 1.42 26.76
C GLY A 159 10.68 2.77 26.12
N ALA A 160 11.77 3.50 25.84
CA ALA A 160 11.72 4.88 25.40
C ALA A 160 12.55 5.11 24.14
N GLY A 161 12.28 6.21 23.46
CA GLY A 161 13.06 6.61 22.30
C GLY A 161 12.31 7.57 21.41
N ILE A 162 13.07 8.18 20.50
CA ILE A 162 12.58 9.10 19.50
C ILE A 162 12.58 8.40 18.14
N LEU A 163 11.43 8.37 17.47
CA LEU A 163 11.31 7.89 16.10
C LEU A 163 10.87 9.04 15.20
N ILE A 164 11.52 9.26 14.07
CA ILE A 164 11.18 10.30 13.10
C ILE A 164 10.88 9.66 11.75
N GLY A 165 9.81 10.09 11.09
CA GLY A 165 9.28 9.55 9.82
C GLY A 165 8.13 8.56 10.03
N GLY A 166 7.81 7.73 9.03
CA GLY A 166 6.65 6.83 9.07
C GLY A 166 6.89 5.50 9.82
N VAL A 167 5.84 4.98 10.45
CA VAL A 167 5.81 3.61 10.98
C VAL A 167 4.66 2.85 10.35
N ARG A 168 4.96 1.72 9.70
CA ARG A 168 3.93 0.84 9.13
C ARG A 168 4.09 -0.61 9.58
N CYS A 169 2.97 -1.19 9.97
CA CYS A 169 2.87 -2.56 10.48
C CYS A 169 1.67 -3.27 9.84
N ASN A 170 1.93 -4.37 9.13
CA ASN A 170 0.88 -5.20 8.52
C ASN A 170 0.09 -6.06 9.53
N ASN A 171 0.41 -5.93 10.83
CA ASN A 171 -0.35 -6.54 11.90
C ASN A 171 -0.61 -5.54 13.03
N ARG A 172 -0.17 -5.84 14.26
CA ARG A 172 -0.39 -5.00 15.44
C ARG A 172 0.88 -4.31 15.89
N ILE A 173 0.70 -3.11 16.43
CA ILE A 173 1.72 -2.35 17.15
C ILE A 173 1.37 -2.39 18.64
N ARG A 174 2.32 -2.82 19.46
CA ARG A 174 2.23 -2.78 20.93
C ARG A 174 3.41 -1.99 21.49
N CYS A 175 3.11 -0.86 22.12
CA CYS A 175 4.09 -0.06 22.84
C CYS A 175 3.88 -0.21 24.36
N ASN A 176 4.95 -0.43 25.11
CA ASN A 176 4.97 -0.45 26.57
C ASN A 176 6.11 0.48 27.02
N GLY A 177 5.81 1.54 27.78
CA GLY A 177 6.79 2.53 28.22
C GLY A 177 6.45 3.95 27.78
N ALA A 178 7.45 4.80 27.66
CA ALA A 178 7.30 6.21 27.32
C ALA A 178 8.03 6.52 26.02
N PHE A 179 7.30 6.70 24.92
CA PHE A 179 7.90 6.92 23.60
C PHE A 179 7.43 8.24 22.99
N VAL A 180 8.28 8.81 22.13
CA VAL A 180 7.99 10.04 21.39
C VAL A 180 8.24 9.76 19.91
N TRP A 181 7.18 9.74 19.13
CA TRP A 181 7.24 9.51 17.70
C TRP A 181 6.89 10.80 16.96
N GLY A 182 7.87 11.34 16.24
CA GLY A 182 7.89 12.66 15.62
C GLY A 182 8.45 13.74 16.55
N THR A 183 8.65 14.92 15.99
CA THR A 183 9.06 16.15 16.67
C THR A 183 8.02 17.24 16.39
N ASP A 184 8.24 18.45 16.89
CA ASP A 184 7.36 19.58 16.55
C ASP A 184 7.55 20.08 15.10
N SER A 185 8.65 19.69 14.45
CA SER A 185 8.96 20.05 13.05
C SER A 185 8.80 18.89 12.05
N GLN A 186 8.65 17.66 12.53
CA GLN A 186 8.57 16.47 11.69
C GLN A 186 7.56 15.49 12.26
N ASP A 187 6.49 15.24 11.51
CA ASP A 187 5.44 14.33 11.92
C ASP A 187 5.91 12.87 11.81
N CYS A 188 5.23 12.01 12.58
CA CYS A 188 5.38 10.56 12.48
C CYS A 188 4.00 9.96 12.34
N ASP A 189 3.64 9.59 11.11
CA ASP A 189 2.42 8.85 10.85
C ASP A 189 2.60 7.37 11.14
N VAL A 190 1.55 6.77 11.69
CA VAL A 190 1.57 5.37 12.16
C VAL A 190 0.42 4.61 11.52
N TYR A 191 0.74 3.53 10.83
CA TYR A 191 -0.21 2.65 10.18
C TYR A 191 -0.15 1.27 10.83
N ALA A 192 -1.18 0.90 11.58
CA ALA A 192 -1.31 -0.44 12.15
C ALA A 192 -2.52 -1.16 11.55
N TYR A 193 -2.29 -2.21 10.77
CA TYR A 193 -3.33 -2.96 10.07
C TYR A 193 -4.44 -3.48 10.99
N SER A 194 -4.09 -4.07 12.14
CA SER A 194 -5.08 -4.71 13.01
C SER A 194 -5.34 -3.95 14.30
N ARG A 195 -4.28 -3.43 14.95
CA ARG A 195 -4.40 -2.74 16.24
C ARG A 195 -3.16 -1.90 16.57
N PHE A 196 -3.40 -0.71 17.09
CA PHE A 196 -2.43 0.09 17.82
C PHE A 196 -2.77 0.05 19.32
N ARG A 197 -1.81 -0.37 20.14
CA ARG A 197 -1.93 -0.37 21.59
C ARG A 197 -0.72 0.24 22.25
N ALA A 198 -0.91 1.23 23.10
CA ALA A 198 0.13 1.79 23.94
C ALA A 198 -0.24 1.62 25.43
N ASN A 199 0.73 1.19 26.25
CA ASN A 199 0.63 1.20 27.71
C ASN A 199 1.77 2.08 28.25
N GLY A 200 1.44 3.17 28.95
CA GLY A 200 2.39 4.18 29.41
C GLY A 200 2.18 5.55 28.75
N VAL A 201 3.25 6.22 28.35
CA VAL A 201 3.19 7.54 27.70
C VAL A 201 3.32 7.36 26.19
N ALA A 202 2.28 7.74 25.46
CA ALA A 202 2.23 7.69 24.01
C ALA A 202 2.20 9.10 23.43
N VAL A 203 3.35 9.59 22.96
CA VAL A 203 3.41 10.85 22.20
C VAL A 203 3.61 10.49 20.74
N VAL A 204 2.62 10.79 19.90
CA VAL A 204 2.72 10.65 18.44
C VAL A 204 2.35 11.99 17.84
N LYS A 205 3.33 12.63 17.20
CA LYS A 205 3.16 13.95 16.60
C LYS A 205 2.43 13.87 15.24
N GLY A 206 2.36 12.72 14.57
CA GLY A 206 1.51 12.54 13.39
C GLY A 206 0.14 11.93 13.68
N THR A 207 -0.44 11.33 12.63
CA THR A 207 -1.72 10.61 12.67
C THR A 207 -1.50 9.12 12.92
N VAL A 208 -2.28 8.54 13.84
CA VAL A 208 -2.36 7.09 14.00
C VAL A 208 -3.58 6.57 13.26
N TYR A 209 -3.34 5.77 12.23
CA TYR A 209 -4.35 5.01 11.49
C TYR A 209 -4.38 3.58 12.04
N SER A 210 -5.54 3.13 12.50
CA SER A 210 -5.76 1.72 12.87
C SER A 210 -7.25 1.42 13.10
N PRO A 211 -7.76 0.22 12.77
CA PRO A 211 -9.14 -0.18 13.12
C PRO A 211 -9.40 -0.21 14.63
N ASN A 212 -8.35 -0.30 15.44
CA ASN A 212 -8.43 -0.32 16.88
C ASN A 212 -7.26 0.47 17.48
N ILE A 213 -7.55 1.57 18.18
CA ILE A 213 -6.57 2.39 18.88
C ILE A 213 -6.89 2.34 20.37
N SER A 214 -5.91 1.97 21.19
CA SER A 214 -6.05 1.87 22.64
C SER A 214 -4.81 2.42 23.32
N VAL A 215 -4.98 3.41 24.20
CA VAL A 215 -3.89 3.99 24.99
C VAL A 215 -4.25 3.88 26.46
N TRP A 216 -3.40 3.21 27.22
CA TRP A 216 -3.54 3.02 28.67
C TRP A 216 -2.42 3.80 29.36
N GLY A 217 -2.70 5.06 29.67
CA GLY A 217 -1.75 6.01 30.26
C GLY A 217 -1.90 7.39 29.64
N LEU A 218 -0.79 8.12 29.48
CA LEU A 218 -0.84 9.46 28.89
C LEU A 218 -0.97 9.35 27.36
N ASP A 219 -2.00 10.00 26.83
CA ASP A 219 -2.38 9.95 25.43
C ASP A 219 -2.15 11.31 24.77
N CYS A 220 -1.03 11.44 24.07
CA CYS A 220 -0.61 12.64 23.35
C CYS A 220 -0.44 12.34 21.86
N ILE A 221 -1.40 11.61 21.28
CA ILE A 221 -1.47 11.36 19.85
C ILE A 221 -2.19 12.54 19.19
N ARG A 222 -1.56 13.20 18.21
CA ARG A 222 -2.11 14.40 17.55
C ARG A 222 -3.44 14.11 16.86
N ASN A 223 -3.50 13.05 16.06
CA ASN A 223 -4.73 12.66 15.36
C ASN A 223 -4.91 11.13 15.35
N LYS A 224 -6.16 10.67 15.35
CA LYS A 224 -6.54 9.26 15.36
C LYS A 224 -7.59 8.99 14.31
N VAL A 225 -7.30 8.07 13.40
CA VAL A 225 -8.21 7.63 12.36
C VAL A 225 -8.53 6.16 12.58
N ILE A 226 -9.78 5.89 12.97
CA ILE A 226 -10.29 4.54 13.19
C ILE A 226 -10.92 4.04 11.90
N ALA A 227 -10.12 3.39 11.06
CA ALA A 227 -10.54 2.84 9.79
C ALA A 227 -9.75 1.56 9.43
N PRO A 228 -10.31 0.66 8.61
CA PRO A 228 -9.54 -0.38 7.93
C PRO A 228 -8.37 0.21 7.15
N ILE A 229 -7.23 -0.50 7.17
CA ILE A 229 -6.04 -0.15 6.40
C ILE A 229 -5.62 -1.40 5.65
N GLU A 230 -5.10 -1.24 4.44
CA GLU A 230 -4.62 -2.37 3.65
C GLU A 230 -3.20 -2.80 4.09
N ARG A 231 -2.86 -4.06 3.83
CA ARG A 231 -1.48 -4.53 4.02
C ARG A 231 -0.63 -4.07 2.84
N VAL A 232 0.62 -3.74 3.12
CA VAL A 232 1.63 -3.45 2.10
C VAL A 232 2.45 -4.71 1.86
N GLN A 233 2.74 -5.04 0.61
CA GLN A 233 3.56 -6.23 0.33
C GLN A 233 4.98 -6.04 0.86
N PHE A 234 5.55 -7.08 1.49
CA PHE A 234 6.94 -7.06 1.90
C PHE A 234 7.85 -7.21 0.68
N PRO A 235 8.81 -6.29 0.43
CA PRO A 235 9.63 -6.35 -0.76
C PRO A 235 10.62 -7.51 -0.69
N VAL A 236 10.75 -8.22 -1.81
CA VAL A 236 11.80 -9.23 -2.02
C VAL A 236 12.95 -8.53 -2.74
N LEU A 237 14.14 -8.59 -2.17
CA LEU A 237 15.31 -7.91 -2.73
C LEU A 237 16.05 -8.86 -3.69
N ASP A 238 16.39 -8.38 -4.89
CA ASP A 238 17.41 -9.03 -5.70
C ASP A 238 18.80 -8.68 -5.15
N LEU A 239 19.48 -9.69 -4.62
CA LEU A 239 20.81 -9.54 -4.03
C LEU A 239 21.92 -10.07 -4.95
N THR A 240 21.58 -10.50 -6.17
CA THR A 240 22.53 -11.05 -7.14
C THR A 240 23.66 -10.08 -7.47
N PRO A 241 23.40 -8.78 -7.74
CA PRO A 241 24.48 -7.82 -8.02
C PRO A 241 25.47 -7.67 -6.87
N TYR A 242 24.98 -7.69 -5.62
CA TYR A 242 25.80 -7.56 -4.43
C TYR A 242 26.69 -8.79 -4.21
N TYR A 243 26.17 -9.99 -4.50
CA TYR A 243 26.97 -11.21 -4.46
C TYR A 243 28.12 -11.15 -5.47
N GLN A 244 27.85 -10.72 -6.72
CA GLN A 244 28.87 -10.59 -7.76
C GLN A 244 29.96 -9.58 -7.36
N ILE A 245 29.57 -8.40 -6.86
CA ILE A 245 30.51 -7.39 -6.35
C ILE A 245 31.39 -7.96 -5.24
N ALA A 246 30.79 -8.68 -4.29
CA ALA A 246 31.55 -9.31 -3.21
C ALA A 246 32.49 -10.40 -3.73
N GLU A 247 32.06 -11.21 -4.71
CA GLU A 247 32.87 -12.28 -5.30
C GLU A 247 34.09 -11.72 -6.04
N ASP A 248 33.87 -10.72 -6.91
CA ASP A 248 34.92 -10.05 -7.70
C ASP A 248 35.98 -9.38 -6.81
N ASN A 249 35.61 -8.99 -5.59
CA ASN A 249 36.48 -8.34 -4.61
C ASN A 249 36.98 -9.28 -3.49
N GLY A 250 36.76 -10.59 -3.61
CA GLY A 250 37.20 -11.58 -2.62
C GLY A 250 36.59 -11.39 -1.23
N GLN A 251 35.37 -10.85 -1.17
CA GLN A 251 34.61 -10.55 0.05
C GLN A 251 33.47 -11.54 0.33
N VAL A 252 33.49 -12.72 -0.29
CA VAL A 252 32.57 -13.83 0.00
C VAL A 252 33.18 -14.75 1.06
N PHE A 253 32.49 -14.92 2.18
CA PHE A 253 32.92 -15.76 3.29
C PHE A 253 31.87 -16.81 3.63
N SER A 254 32.28 -17.94 4.21
CA SER A 254 31.35 -18.79 4.95
C SER A 254 30.85 -18.08 6.23
N GLY A 255 29.78 -18.58 6.84
CA GLY A 255 29.32 -18.09 8.14
C GLY A 255 30.46 -17.98 9.17
N ARG A 256 30.48 -16.89 9.95
CA ARG A 256 31.62 -16.53 10.79
C ARG A 256 31.20 -15.90 12.12
N THR A 257 32.03 -16.14 13.14
CA THR A 257 31.97 -15.43 14.42
C THR A 257 33.23 -14.59 14.61
N TYR A 258 33.06 -13.31 14.86
CA TYR A 258 34.13 -12.39 15.26
C TYR A 258 34.03 -12.11 16.75
N ASN A 259 35.17 -12.10 17.45
CA ASN A 259 35.24 -11.76 18.87
C ASN A 259 36.21 -10.59 19.08
N GLY A 260 36.03 -9.83 20.16
CA GLY A 260 36.90 -8.71 20.50
C GLY A 260 36.69 -7.50 19.58
N VAL A 261 37.76 -6.72 19.34
CA VAL A 261 37.71 -5.52 18.50
C VAL A 261 38.08 -5.88 17.07
N ASN A 262 37.21 -5.57 16.12
CA ASN A 262 37.38 -5.81 14.70
C ASN A 262 37.17 -4.49 13.95
N SER A 263 38.15 -4.08 13.16
CA SER A 263 38.01 -2.95 12.24
C SER A 263 38.25 -3.44 10.83
N TRP A 264 37.25 -3.31 9.98
CA TRP A 264 37.33 -3.73 8.58
C TRP A 264 37.66 -2.58 7.65
N GLY A 265 37.52 -1.32 8.10
CA GLY A 265 37.64 -0.14 7.26
C GLY A 265 36.66 -0.18 6.09
N ALA A 266 37.06 0.43 4.96
CA ALA A 266 36.38 0.30 3.69
C ALA A 266 36.44 -1.15 3.19
N ILE A 267 35.28 -1.77 3.06
CA ILE A 267 35.16 -3.11 2.48
C ILE A 267 35.49 -3.00 0.97
N PRO A 268 36.40 -3.83 0.43
CA PRO A 268 36.65 -3.88 -1.02
C PRO A 268 35.37 -4.12 -1.83
N GLY A 269 35.11 -3.29 -2.83
CA GLY A 269 33.85 -3.29 -3.60
C GLY A 269 32.63 -2.78 -2.81
N GLY A 270 32.81 -2.37 -1.56
CA GLY A 270 31.75 -1.90 -0.68
C GLY A 270 30.84 -3.00 -0.14
N VAL A 271 30.96 -4.27 -0.54
CA VAL A 271 30.05 -5.34 -0.13
C VAL A 271 30.81 -6.52 0.49
N ARG A 272 30.40 -6.95 1.68
CA ARG A 272 30.87 -8.18 2.30
C ARG A 272 29.74 -9.18 2.47
N TRP A 273 29.92 -10.36 1.88
CA TRP A 273 28.92 -11.40 1.82
C TRP A 273 29.26 -12.60 2.72
N PHE A 274 28.29 -13.08 3.48
CA PHE A 274 28.39 -14.29 4.29
C PHE A 274 27.40 -15.36 3.80
N ASN A 275 27.93 -16.46 3.27
CA ASN A 275 27.22 -17.71 3.02
C ASN A 275 27.01 -18.44 4.36
N GLY A 276 26.01 -17.99 5.12
CA GLY A 276 25.66 -18.51 6.43
C GLY A 276 25.42 -17.39 7.44
N ASN A 277 25.66 -17.69 8.71
CA ASN A 277 25.38 -16.75 9.80
C ASN A 277 26.57 -15.82 10.08
N LEU A 278 26.29 -14.57 10.43
CA LEU A 278 27.27 -13.65 11.01
C LEU A 278 27.00 -13.45 12.50
N ARG A 279 28.02 -13.60 13.32
CA ARG A 279 28.00 -13.21 14.74
C ARG A 279 29.19 -12.33 15.07
N VAL A 280 28.96 -11.25 15.78
CA VAL A 280 30.00 -10.37 16.31
C VAL A 280 29.81 -10.29 17.82
N ASN A 281 30.84 -10.62 18.59
CA ASN A 281 30.89 -10.48 20.03
C ASN A 281 32.02 -9.49 20.41
N GLY A 282 31.68 -8.22 20.55
CA GLY A 282 32.64 -7.15 20.79
C GLY A 282 32.37 -5.95 19.89
N THR A 283 33.43 -5.27 19.47
CA THR A 283 33.33 -4.05 18.66
C THR A 283 33.58 -4.37 17.19
N LEU A 284 32.75 -3.84 16.30
CA LEU A 284 32.95 -3.87 14.86
C LEU A 284 32.83 -2.46 14.27
N SER A 285 33.82 -2.04 13.48
CA SER A 285 33.71 -0.86 12.60
C SER A 285 33.91 -1.25 11.15
N TYR A 286 33.03 -0.77 10.26
CA TYR A 286 33.12 -1.03 8.83
C TYR A 286 32.47 0.08 8.00
N GLU A 287 32.95 0.21 6.76
CA GLU A 287 32.42 1.11 5.74
C GLU A 287 31.99 0.26 4.52
N GLY A 288 30.71 0.33 4.16
CA GLY A 288 30.09 -0.51 3.12
C GLY A 288 28.91 -1.33 3.63
N CYS A 289 28.59 -2.44 2.99
CA CYS A 289 27.42 -3.28 3.25
C CYS A 289 27.82 -4.65 3.80
N ILE A 290 27.03 -5.15 4.75
CA ILE A 290 27.07 -6.55 5.18
C ILE A 290 25.82 -7.28 4.70
N ILE A 291 26.00 -8.37 3.99
CA ILE A 291 24.91 -9.27 3.59
C ILE A 291 25.21 -10.68 4.13
N ALA A 292 24.23 -11.30 4.75
CA ALA A 292 24.30 -12.71 5.16
C ALA A 292 23.07 -13.47 4.67
N THR A 293 23.27 -14.71 4.20
CA THR A 293 22.14 -15.60 3.88
C THR A 293 21.44 -16.10 5.14
N GLY A 294 22.21 -16.31 6.23
CA GLY A 294 21.68 -16.68 7.54
C GLY A 294 21.41 -15.48 8.45
N TYR A 295 21.34 -15.72 9.76
CA TYR A 295 21.09 -14.66 10.73
C TYR A 295 22.31 -13.74 10.90
N ILE A 296 22.05 -12.50 11.34
CA ILE A 296 23.07 -11.56 11.77
C ILE A 296 22.86 -11.21 13.25
N LYS A 297 23.92 -11.36 14.05
CA LYS A 297 23.93 -11.03 15.47
C LYS A 297 25.08 -10.09 15.80
N PHE A 298 24.74 -8.92 16.33
CA PHE A 298 25.69 -8.00 16.93
C PHE A 298 25.53 -8.04 18.46
N ASN A 299 26.57 -8.47 19.17
CA ASN A 299 26.67 -8.50 20.62
C ASN A 299 27.82 -7.58 21.05
N GLY A 300 27.55 -6.28 21.17
CA GLY A 300 28.54 -5.27 21.49
C GLY A 300 28.33 -3.99 20.70
N VAL A 301 29.42 -3.34 20.31
CA VAL A 301 29.36 -2.03 19.64
C VAL A 301 29.55 -2.18 18.13
N VAL A 302 28.70 -1.54 17.33
CA VAL A 302 28.90 -1.48 15.87
C VAL A 302 28.90 -0.04 15.40
N VAL A 303 29.88 0.32 14.58
CA VAL A 303 29.93 1.61 13.91
C VAL A 303 29.96 1.36 12.41
N HIS A 304 28.87 1.69 11.72
CA HIS A 304 28.75 1.58 10.28
C HIS A 304 28.83 2.97 9.64
N THR A 305 29.62 3.08 8.56
CA THR A 305 29.62 4.25 7.67
C THR A 305 29.10 3.84 6.29
N ARG A 306 28.03 4.51 5.83
CA ARG A 306 27.39 4.21 4.53
C ARG A 306 28.30 4.61 3.37
N VAL A 307 28.36 3.76 2.33
CA VAL A 307 29.06 4.03 1.06
C VAL A 307 28.03 4.10 -0.07
N GLY A 308 27.94 5.24 -0.75
CA GLY A 308 26.95 5.46 -1.81
C GLY A 308 25.54 5.11 -1.33
N ASP A 309 24.80 4.38 -2.17
CA ASP A 309 23.44 3.91 -1.85
C ASP A 309 23.38 2.50 -1.28
N LEU A 310 24.53 1.93 -0.90
CA LEU A 310 24.57 0.59 -0.36
C LEU A 310 23.74 0.47 0.94
N PRO A 311 23.07 -0.68 1.14
CA PRO A 311 22.44 -1.02 2.42
C PRO A 311 23.46 -1.09 3.56
N ALA A 312 23.01 -0.87 4.79
CA ALA A 312 23.86 -1.08 5.97
C ALA A 312 24.06 -2.57 6.25
N VAL A 313 22.94 -3.29 6.40
CA VAL A 313 22.90 -4.71 6.80
C VAL A 313 21.69 -5.41 6.20
N ILE A 314 21.91 -6.58 5.60
CA ILE A 314 20.86 -7.44 5.06
C ILE A 314 21.01 -8.88 5.59
N SER A 315 19.94 -9.38 6.21
CA SER A 315 19.76 -10.81 6.53
C SER A 315 18.73 -11.39 5.56
N ARG A 316 19.20 -12.09 4.53
CA ARG A 316 18.37 -12.50 3.38
C ARG A 316 17.27 -13.49 3.75
N ASP A 317 17.61 -14.52 4.53
CA ASP A 317 16.68 -15.63 4.81
C ASP A 317 16.33 -15.75 6.31
N SER A 318 16.80 -14.83 7.15
CA SER A 318 16.69 -14.98 8.60
C SER A 318 16.54 -13.63 9.32
N TYR A 319 16.85 -13.61 10.61
CA TYR A 319 16.65 -12.47 11.49
C TYR A 319 17.91 -11.62 11.67
N ILE A 320 17.72 -10.40 12.16
CA ILE A 320 18.77 -9.53 12.70
C ILE A 320 18.53 -9.36 14.20
N LYS A 321 19.59 -9.51 15.01
CA LYS A 321 19.52 -9.21 16.44
C LYS A 321 20.70 -8.33 16.87
N VAL A 322 20.38 -7.21 17.49
CA VAL A 322 21.33 -6.24 18.03
C VAL A 322 21.24 -6.25 19.57
N ASN A 323 22.35 -6.52 20.23
CA ASN A 323 22.53 -6.48 21.68
C ASN A 323 23.75 -5.60 21.99
N GLY A 324 23.52 -4.31 22.20
CA GLY A 324 24.58 -3.32 22.43
C GLY A 324 24.45 -2.13 21.49
N ALA A 325 25.37 -1.17 21.59
CA ALA A 325 25.25 0.11 20.90
C ALA A 325 25.72 0.03 19.44
N CYS A 326 24.82 0.09 18.48
CA CYS A 326 25.10 0.17 17.05
C CYS A 326 24.67 1.49 16.40
N VAL A 327 25.57 2.10 15.63
CA VAL A 327 25.22 3.18 14.70
C VAL A 327 25.12 2.60 13.30
N PHE A 328 23.96 2.74 12.67
CA PHE A 328 23.72 2.31 11.28
C PHE A 328 23.14 3.46 10.45
N HIS A 329 23.77 3.69 9.29
CA HIS A 329 23.28 4.58 8.25
C HIS A 329 22.86 3.79 7.00
N GLY A 330 21.63 3.94 6.51
CA GLY A 330 21.13 3.23 5.32
C GLY A 330 20.12 2.12 5.64
N LEU A 331 19.88 1.24 4.67
CA LEU A 331 18.87 0.19 4.77
C LEU A 331 19.28 -0.91 5.76
N ILE A 332 18.39 -1.23 6.69
CA ILE A 332 18.43 -2.46 7.49
C ILE A 332 17.28 -3.36 7.06
N TYR A 333 17.61 -4.54 6.52
CA TYR A 333 16.62 -5.49 6.02
C TYR A 333 16.79 -6.87 6.65
N ALA A 334 15.71 -7.45 7.15
CA ALA A 334 15.64 -8.86 7.51
C ALA A 334 14.38 -9.49 6.93
N ALA A 335 14.50 -10.61 6.22
CA ALA A 335 13.33 -11.38 5.81
C ALA A 335 12.59 -12.01 7.01
N GLY A 336 13.32 -12.30 8.09
CA GLY A 336 12.77 -12.75 9.36
C GLY A 336 12.53 -11.61 10.35
N ASP A 337 12.71 -11.92 11.65
CA ASP A 337 12.51 -10.97 12.74
C ASP A 337 13.64 -9.95 12.85
N ILE A 338 13.36 -8.79 13.46
CA ILE A 338 14.38 -7.85 13.95
C ILE A 338 14.20 -7.67 15.45
N THR A 339 15.26 -7.89 16.22
CA THR A 339 15.28 -7.57 17.65
C THR A 339 16.38 -6.58 17.97
N TYR A 340 16.00 -5.44 18.51
CA TYR A 340 16.90 -4.37 18.92
C TYR A 340 16.88 -4.22 20.44
N ASN A 341 18.00 -4.47 21.09
CA ASN A 341 18.19 -4.29 22.54
C ASN A 341 19.25 -3.22 22.87
N GLY A 342 19.68 -2.45 21.86
CA GLY A 342 20.71 -1.42 21.96
C GLY A 342 20.16 -0.02 22.24
N ALA A 343 21.07 0.92 22.53
CA ALA A 343 20.75 2.32 22.80
C ALA A 343 21.48 3.20 21.77
N ASP A 344 20.77 3.67 20.73
CA ASP A 344 21.45 3.98 19.47
C ASP A 344 20.87 5.07 18.58
N LEU A 345 21.68 5.41 17.58
CA LEU A 345 21.32 6.23 16.42
C LEU A 345 21.21 5.35 15.18
N LEU A 346 20.02 5.35 14.61
CA LEU A 346 19.65 4.58 13.44
C LEU A 346 19.10 5.55 12.40
N VAL A 347 19.73 5.69 11.23
CA VAL A 347 19.32 6.64 10.20
C VAL A 347 19.15 5.90 8.88
N GLY A 348 17.92 5.75 8.40
CA GLY A 348 17.64 4.98 7.18
C GLY A 348 16.23 4.43 7.11
N SER A 349 16.07 3.35 6.36
CA SER A 349 14.83 2.55 6.27
C SER A 349 15.03 1.19 6.96
N PHE A 350 14.04 0.76 7.73
CA PHE A 350 14.06 -0.48 8.50
C PHE A 350 12.95 -1.41 8.05
N LEU A 351 13.32 -2.50 7.38
CA LEU A 351 12.37 -3.45 6.80
C LEU A 351 12.50 -4.81 7.47
N CYS A 352 11.39 -5.31 8.02
CA CYS A 352 11.32 -6.57 8.75
C CYS A 352 10.18 -7.45 8.21
N GLY A 353 10.53 -8.60 7.62
CA GLY A 353 9.55 -9.55 7.08
C GLY A 353 8.81 -10.35 8.16
N GLY A 354 9.41 -10.47 9.35
CA GLY A 354 8.82 -11.04 10.55
C GLY A 354 8.36 -9.97 11.55
N ASN A 355 8.60 -10.22 12.85
CA ASN A 355 8.28 -9.31 13.94
C ASN A 355 9.46 -8.40 14.27
N ALA A 356 9.17 -7.13 14.54
CA ALA A 356 10.14 -6.19 15.08
C ALA A 356 9.93 -6.01 16.59
N ARG A 357 11.03 -6.10 17.34
CA ARG A 357 11.04 -5.87 18.79
C ARG A 357 12.12 -4.88 19.16
N PHE A 358 11.72 -3.74 19.70
CA PHE A 358 12.61 -2.72 20.25
C PHE A 358 12.54 -2.78 21.77
N ASN A 359 13.66 -2.94 22.44
CA ASN A 359 13.76 -3.01 23.89
C ASN A 359 14.79 -2.00 24.40
N GLY A 360 14.44 -1.29 25.47
CA GLY A 360 15.31 -0.31 26.12
C GLY A 360 14.99 1.13 25.73
N ALA A 361 15.93 2.03 26.04
CA ALA A 361 15.88 3.41 25.60
C ALA A 361 16.85 3.57 24.42
N TYR A 362 16.35 3.76 23.20
CA TYR A 362 17.20 4.15 22.06
C TYR A 362 17.22 5.68 21.93
N GLY A 363 18.30 6.21 21.38
CA GLY A 363 18.44 7.66 21.18
C GLY A 363 17.47 8.15 20.12
N GLN A 364 17.68 7.71 18.88
CA GLN A 364 16.89 8.17 17.73
C GLN A 364 16.89 7.14 16.60
N ILE A 365 15.70 6.87 16.05
CA ILE A 365 15.53 6.20 14.75
C ILE A 365 14.95 7.23 13.79
N ALA A 366 15.74 7.65 12.80
CA ALA A 366 15.34 8.69 11.86
C ALA A 366 15.22 8.12 10.45
N TYR A 367 14.23 8.63 9.72
CA TYR A 367 14.08 8.34 8.31
C TYR A 367 15.23 8.95 7.51
N ALA A 368 15.81 8.13 6.65
CA ALA A 368 16.50 8.59 5.45
C ALA A 368 16.18 7.58 4.36
N TYR A 369 15.68 8.05 3.21
CA TYR A 369 15.32 7.17 2.11
C TYR A 369 16.50 6.24 1.77
N SER A 370 16.25 4.93 1.88
CA SER A 370 17.27 3.90 1.70
C SER A 370 16.64 2.68 1.05
N VAL A 371 16.81 2.57 -0.26
CA VAL A 371 16.51 1.37 -1.05
C VAL A 371 17.82 0.64 -1.39
N PRO A 372 17.78 -0.64 -1.79
CA PRO A 372 18.96 -1.30 -2.30
C PRO A 372 19.49 -0.57 -3.55
N GLY A 373 20.65 0.07 -3.45
CA GLY A 373 21.36 0.69 -4.57
C GLY A 373 22.82 0.25 -4.66
N GLY A 374 23.50 0.65 -5.74
CA GLY A 374 24.90 0.31 -6.00
C GLY A 374 25.92 1.22 -5.28
N PRO A 375 27.22 0.85 -5.28
CA PRO A 375 28.29 1.63 -4.67
C PRO A 375 28.57 2.96 -5.38
N GLU A 376 28.23 3.09 -6.67
CA GLU A 376 28.49 4.30 -7.47
C GLU A 376 27.49 5.45 -7.20
N GLY A 377 26.56 5.28 -6.25
CA GLY A 377 25.66 6.36 -5.81
C GLY A 377 24.57 6.73 -6.81
N GLY A 378 24.27 5.85 -7.76
CA GLY A 378 22.97 5.84 -8.40
C GLY A 378 22.08 4.93 -7.57
N GLY A 379 21.21 5.51 -6.74
CA GLY A 379 20.10 4.78 -6.14
C GLY A 379 19.49 3.95 -7.25
N GLY A 380 19.59 2.62 -7.14
CA GLY A 380 19.38 1.73 -8.28
C GLY A 380 18.05 2.11 -8.90
N GLU A 381 18.06 2.46 -10.20
CA GLU A 381 16.94 3.07 -10.93
C GLU A 381 15.63 2.59 -10.32
N SER A 382 15.12 3.39 -9.39
CA SER A 382 13.94 2.98 -8.66
C SER A 382 12.87 2.93 -9.71
N GLU A 383 12.14 1.82 -9.83
CA GLU A 383 10.91 1.85 -10.62
C GLU A 383 10.16 3.13 -10.25
N PRO A 384 9.70 3.92 -11.22
CA PRO A 384 8.98 5.14 -10.91
C PRO A 384 7.83 4.77 -9.99
N GLU A 385 7.90 5.19 -8.72
CA GLU A 385 6.83 4.92 -7.78
C GLU A 385 5.73 5.92 -8.10
N VAL A 386 4.94 5.65 -9.14
CA VAL A 386 3.75 6.44 -9.43
C VAL A 386 2.62 5.85 -8.62
N GLY A 387 2.07 6.62 -7.68
CA GLY A 387 0.95 6.21 -6.84
C GLY A 387 -0.34 6.94 -7.18
N VAL A 388 -1.46 6.28 -6.97
CA VAL A 388 -2.79 6.86 -7.13
C VAL A 388 -3.15 7.69 -5.91
N THR A 389 -3.50 8.97 -6.11
CA THR A 389 -3.85 9.90 -5.03
C THR A 389 -5.36 10.15 -4.91
N ALA A 390 -6.12 9.97 -5.99
CA ALA A 390 -7.58 10.06 -5.97
C ALA A 390 -8.22 9.31 -7.15
N TRP A 391 -9.45 8.82 -6.95
CA TRP A 391 -10.27 8.19 -7.97
C TRP A 391 -11.63 8.91 -8.07
N TYR A 392 -12.09 9.16 -9.30
CA TYR A 392 -13.31 9.88 -9.63
C TYR A 392 -14.20 9.04 -10.55
N ARG A 393 -15.51 9.09 -10.34
CA ARG A 393 -16.53 8.44 -11.16
C ARG A 393 -17.66 9.40 -11.47
#